data_AF-A0AAX0HCS4-F1
#
_entry.id   AF-A0AAX0HCS4-F1
#
_cell.length_a   1.000
_cell.length_b   1.000
_cell.length_c   1.000
_cell.angle_alpha   90.00
_cell.angle_beta   90.00
_cell.angle_gamma   90.00
#
_symmetry.space_group_name_H-M   'P 1'
#
loop_
_entity.id
_entity.type
_entity.pdbx_description
1 polymer ?
#
loop_
_entity_poly.entity_id
_entity_poly.type
_entity_poly.pdbx_seq_one_letter_code
_entity_poly.pdbx_strand_id
1 'polypeptide(L)'
;MHNADQKILSFSTTMRNPARMGYFLVALMEFENQTLTHEIIMQIVKRVLDFRLYKPTSLKNKQELNVKFSDKNYKFNNTELEKIIKISPQNHKERGFDKGWESRFDTWYKLMSEFGFCYYAKDKPLLISDTGKMLIKSCYDLDAKIFKESVDEGLLSSVFLNALSRYEVGNPYKKNLNHNTPFRLLLHLLNKLHQNQQTCLSIKEIPILLCWHDNNVDALYEFITALRDKIYELNRVKFSYSDEFIYKKCLKLLQSDNQKRFKMSQITGEAVDEYVRKMRITGLISLRGAGRFIDINRLEAQKVKHILSLNSSFKGNYLDDSDKNRLTFYQYMSQIDSILITQSKKVSDKGIKLIKLREFANSYTINQIQNELKIVCSKSSSNDELLKYIDKPLRFEFLAAIYLCQNFNNLQVLPNYKCDDEGVPTFTASGGVADILAYDKETESYVEVSLIRDRTQTTNEIMPIARHLRENINKSNNNKAKFSLFVAPIIHDDVKRYTRLIKLDESLDIAYYNIDEFVSKVQDSLKIAELNEIVLDR
;
A
#
# COMPACT_ATOMS: atom_id res chain seq x y z
N MET A 1 35.47 2.01 -10.92
CA MET A 1 34.61 2.17 -9.73
C MET A 1 33.55 3.21 -10.06
N HIS A 2 32.26 2.95 -9.82
CA HIS A 2 31.29 4.04 -9.84
C HIS A 2 31.56 4.92 -8.63
N ASN A 3 31.94 6.18 -8.86
CA ASN A 3 32.09 7.17 -7.79
C ASN A 3 30.73 7.41 -7.12
N ALA A 4 30.76 7.73 -5.83
CA ALA A 4 29.57 8.16 -5.12
C ALA A 4 29.18 9.56 -5.62
N ASP A 5 27.88 9.76 -5.86
CA ASP A 5 27.32 11.04 -6.32
C ASP A 5 26.13 11.41 -5.42
N GLN A 6 25.77 12.69 -5.38
CA GLN A 6 24.50 13.14 -4.82
C GLN A 6 23.35 12.61 -5.69
N LYS A 7 22.39 11.93 -5.06
CA LYS A 7 21.24 11.33 -5.74
C LYS A 7 19.99 11.65 -4.93
N ILE A 8 18.87 11.82 -5.64
CA ILE A 8 17.55 11.86 -5.02
C ILE A 8 17.31 10.55 -4.25
N LEU A 9 16.64 10.63 -3.10
CA LEU A 9 16.01 9.46 -2.50
C LEU A 9 14.93 8.94 -3.44
N SER A 10 15.22 7.79 -4.06
CA SER A 10 14.22 6.99 -4.74
C SER A 10 14.15 5.65 -4.05
N PHE A 11 12.93 5.22 -3.76
CA PHE A 11 12.67 3.82 -3.51
C PHE A 11 12.49 3.10 -4.87
N SER A 12 12.33 1.78 -4.85
CA SER A 12 12.16 0.98 -6.07
C SER A 12 10.70 0.95 -6.49
N THR A 13 10.41 1.48 -7.68
CA THR A 13 9.08 1.42 -8.30
C THR A 13 8.59 -0.02 -8.54
N THR A 14 9.49 -1.01 -8.56
CA THR A 14 9.15 -2.43 -8.65
C THR A 14 8.38 -2.91 -7.41
N MET A 15 8.68 -2.36 -6.23
CA MET A 15 8.03 -2.68 -4.96
C MET A 15 7.32 -1.45 -4.39
N ARG A 16 6.47 -0.85 -5.24
CA ARG A 16 5.66 0.32 -4.88
C ARG A 16 4.60 -0.02 -3.83
N ASN A 17 3.93 -1.17 -3.94
CA ASN A 17 3.03 -1.70 -2.91
C ASN A 17 3.87 -2.46 -1.85
N PRO A 18 3.91 -1.99 -0.60
CA PRO A 18 4.65 -2.64 0.48
C PRO A 18 4.24 -4.10 0.78
N ALA A 19 2.95 -4.44 0.68
CA ALA A 19 2.46 -5.81 0.93
C ALA A 19 3.08 -6.82 -0.04
N ARG A 20 3.41 -6.37 -1.26
CA ARG A 20 4.07 -7.20 -2.28
C ARG A 20 5.42 -7.73 -1.82
N MET A 21 6.14 -7.00 -0.96
CA MET A 21 7.43 -7.46 -0.43
C MET A 21 7.28 -8.74 0.39
N GLY A 22 6.21 -8.87 1.18
CA GLY A 22 5.92 -10.10 1.93
C GLY A 22 5.78 -11.32 1.02
N TYR A 23 5.05 -11.18 -0.09
CA TYR A 23 4.90 -12.27 -1.06
C TYR A 23 6.23 -12.70 -1.69
N PHE A 24 7.13 -11.76 -2.00
CA PHE A 24 8.47 -12.09 -2.48
C PHE A 24 9.31 -12.79 -1.40
N LEU A 25 9.23 -12.37 -0.14
CA LEU A 25 9.93 -13.05 0.95
C LEU A 25 9.43 -14.50 1.16
N VAL A 26 8.15 -14.78 0.90
CA VAL A 26 7.63 -16.17 0.90
C VAL A 26 8.38 -17.03 -0.12
N ALA A 27 8.68 -16.50 -1.31
CA ALA A 27 9.46 -17.21 -2.33
C ALA A 27 10.94 -17.44 -1.93
N LEU A 28 11.45 -16.74 -0.90
CA LEU A 28 12.79 -16.96 -0.34
C LEU A 28 12.81 -17.97 0.80
N MET A 29 11.70 -18.14 1.51
CA MET A 29 11.65 -18.80 2.82
C MET A 29 12.24 -20.22 2.82
N GLU A 30 11.97 -21.01 1.79
CA GLU A 30 12.49 -22.39 1.65
C GLU A 30 14.02 -22.45 1.45
N PHE A 31 14.64 -21.32 1.10
CA PHE A 31 16.07 -21.20 0.81
C PHE A 31 16.86 -20.50 1.92
N GLU A 32 16.22 -20.18 3.06
CA GLU A 32 16.90 -19.61 4.23
C GLU A 32 18.07 -20.50 4.67
N ASN A 33 19.20 -19.87 4.96
CA ASN A 33 20.51 -20.46 5.31
C ASN A 33 21.22 -21.24 4.19
N GLN A 34 20.62 -21.39 3.01
CA GLN A 34 21.31 -21.99 1.86
C GLN A 34 22.31 -20.99 1.24
N THR A 35 23.42 -21.52 0.72
CA THR A 35 24.40 -20.72 -0.04
C THR A 35 23.78 -20.26 -1.36
N LEU A 36 23.79 -18.96 -1.64
CA LEU A 36 23.18 -18.38 -2.83
C LEU A 36 24.04 -18.61 -4.09
N THR A 37 23.89 -19.79 -4.69
CA THR A 37 24.48 -20.13 -6.00
C THR A 37 23.54 -19.75 -7.16
N HIS A 38 24.02 -19.90 -8.40
CA HIS A 38 23.19 -19.74 -9.60
C HIS A 38 21.95 -20.63 -9.55
N GLU A 39 22.12 -21.90 -9.19
CA GLU A 39 21.05 -22.90 -9.15
C GLU A 39 19.96 -22.50 -8.14
N ILE A 40 20.36 -22.04 -6.95
CA ILE A 40 19.42 -21.55 -5.93
C ILE A 40 18.67 -20.33 -6.42
N ILE A 41 19.35 -19.37 -7.06
CA ILE A 41 18.68 -18.19 -7.65
C ILE A 41 17.65 -18.63 -8.69
N MET A 42 17.98 -19.60 -9.55
CA MET A 42 17.06 -20.10 -10.57
C MET A 42 15.85 -20.82 -9.96
N GLN A 43 16.02 -21.54 -8.83
CA GLN A 43 14.90 -22.12 -8.08
C GLN A 43 13.99 -21.04 -7.48
N ILE A 44 14.57 -19.97 -6.93
CA ILE A 44 13.80 -18.81 -6.43
C ILE A 44 13.03 -18.15 -7.59
N VAL A 45 13.65 -17.97 -8.75
CA VAL A 45 12.99 -17.42 -9.95
C VAL A 45 11.79 -18.28 -10.35
N LYS A 46 11.92 -19.61 -10.32
CA LYS A 46 10.82 -20.54 -10.57
C LYS A 46 9.68 -20.34 -9.55
N ARG A 47 9.98 -20.18 -8.26
CA ARG A 47 8.97 -19.87 -7.22
C ARG A 47 8.26 -18.55 -7.47
N VAL A 48 9.00 -17.49 -7.82
CA VAL A 48 8.43 -16.17 -8.16
C VAL A 48 7.44 -16.27 -9.34
N LEU A 49 7.75 -17.10 -10.34
CA LEU A 49 6.88 -17.34 -11.48
C LEU A 49 5.65 -18.18 -11.12
N ASP A 50 5.82 -19.24 -10.33
CA ASP A 50 4.74 -20.12 -9.87
C ASP A 50 3.73 -19.35 -9.00
N PHE A 51 4.22 -18.51 -8.09
CA PHE A 51 3.41 -17.58 -7.31
C PHE A 51 2.90 -16.37 -8.11
N ARG A 52 3.24 -16.29 -9.41
CA ARG A 52 2.81 -15.22 -10.34
C ARG A 52 3.19 -13.81 -9.87
N LEU A 53 4.22 -13.68 -9.04
CA LEU A 53 4.70 -12.40 -8.52
C LEU A 53 5.38 -11.56 -9.61
N TYR A 54 5.81 -12.21 -10.70
CA TYR A 54 6.32 -11.56 -11.91
C TYR A 54 5.74 -12.22 -13.15
N LYS A 55 5.12 -11.42 -14.04
CA LYS A 55 4.64 -11.87 -15.35
C LYS A 55 5.59 -11.40 -16.46
N PRO A 56 6.34 -12.29 -17.12
CA PRO A 56 7.17 -11.94 -18.26
C PRO A 56 6.35 -11.41 -19.45
N THR A 57 6.85 -10.38 -20.14
CA THR A 57 6.15 -9.74 -21.28
C THR A 57 6.02 -10.66 -22.50
N SER A 58 7.02 -11.51 -22.73
CA SER A 58 7.08 -12.57 -23.75
C SER A 58 5.88 -13.53 -23.71
N LEU A 59 5.26 -13.73 -22.54
CA LEU A 59 4.08 -14.59 -22.41
C LEU A 59 2.90 -14.09 -23.25
N LYS A 60 2.78 -12.78 -23.49
CA LYS A 60 1.70 -12.22 -24.32
C LYS A 60 1.63 -12.86 -25.70
N ASN A 61 2.78 -13.28 -26.24
CA ASN A 61 2.91 -13.87 -27.57
C ASN A 61 2.79 -15.40 -27.57
N LYS A 62 2.50 -16.03 -26.42
CA LYS A 62 2.34 -17.49 -26.25
C LYS A 62 1.00 -17.78 -25.59
N GLN A 63 -0.05 -17.89 -26.41
CA GLN A 63 -1.44 -17.96 -25.96
C GLN A 63 -1.68 -19.04 -24.90
N GLU A 64 -1.20 -20.27 -25.11
CA GLU A 64 -1.35 -21.38 -24.16
C GLU A 64 -0.77 -21.06 -22.77
N LEU A 65 0.50 -20.63 -22.72
CA LEU A 65 1.17 -20.29 -21.45
C LEU A 65 0.55 -19.04 -20.82
N ASN A 66 0.10 -18.07 -21.62
CA ASN A 66 -0.55 -16.87 -21.11
C ASN A 66 -1.90 -17.18 -20.43
N VAL A 67 -2.68 -18.11 -20.99
CA VAL A 67 -3.93 -18.59 -20.40
C VAL A 67 -3.65 -19.30 -19.08
N LYS A 68 -2.70 -20.27 -19.08
CA LYS A 68 -2.26 -20.97 -17.86
C LYS A 68 -1.78 -20.01 -16.77
N PHE A 69 -0.99 -18.99 -17.14
CA PHE A 69 -0.48 -18.01 -16.18
C PHE A 69 -1.59 -17.12 -15.61
N SER A 70 -2.65 -16.88 -16.37
CA SER A 70 -3.77 -16.04 -15.95
C SER A 70 -4.78 -16.81 -15.09
N ASP A 71 -4.81 -18.14 -15.15
CA ASP A 71 -5.54 -18.98 -14.20
C ASP A 71 -4.76 -19.09 -12.88
N LYS A 72 -5.30 -18.53 -11.80
CA LYS A 72 -4.68 -18.58 -10.46
C LYS A 72 -4.62 -19.99 -9.87
N ASN A 73 -5.49 -20.90 -10.31
CA ASN A 73 -5.58 -22.26 -9.78
C ASN A 73 -4.65 -23.23 -10.51
N TYR A 74 -4.09 -22.81 -11.64
CA TYR A 74 -3.16 -23.63 -12.41
C TYR A 74 -1.82 -23.78 -11.68
N LYS A 75 -1.37 -25.01 -11.47
CA LYS A 75 -0.04 -25.29 -10.89
C LYS A 75 0.92 -25.61 -12.01
N PHE A 76 1.99 -24.82 -12.13
CA PHE A 76 3.00 -25.08 -13.14
C PHE A 76 3.91 -26.22 -12.69
N ASN A 77 4.25 -27.12 -13.63
CA ASN A 77 5.33 -28.07 -13.37
C ASN A 77 6.71 -27.44 -13.68
N ASN A 78 7.79 -28.09 -13.23
CA ASN A 78 9.13 -27.56 -13.38
C ASN A 78 9.53 -27.34 -14.87
N THR A 79 9.13 -28.24 -15.76
CA THR A 79 9.41 -28.15 -17.20
C THR A 79 8.74 -26.93 -17.84
N GLU A 80 7.52 -26.61 -17.43
CA GLU A 80 6.82 -25.40 -17.89
C GLU A 80 7.49 -24.13 -17.39
N LEU A 81 7.91 -24.10 -16.12
CA LEU A 81 8.64 -22.95 -15.56
C LEU A 81 9.98 -22.72 -16.27
N GLU A 82 10.72 -23.78 -16.58
CA GLU A 82 11.96 -23.72 -17.37
C GLU A 82 11.69 -23.19 -18.78
N LYS A 83 10.61 -23.65 -19.41
CA LYS A 83 10.17 -23.14 -20.73
C LYS A 83 9.89 -21.64 -20.65
N ILE A 84 9.18 -21.17 -19.61
CA ILE A 84 8.89 -19.74 -19.38
C ILE A 84 10.20 -18.94 -19.24
N ILE A 85 11.14 -19.42 -18.44
CA ILE A 85 12.46 -18.78 -18.24
C ILE A 85 13.22 -18.67 -19.56
N LYS A 86 13.25 -19.74 -20.36
CA LYS A 86 13.98 -19.81 -21.64
C LYS A 86 13.40 -18.88 -22.71
N ILE A 87 12.08 -18.78 -22.82
CA ILE A 87 11.43 -17.89 -23.79
C ILE A 87 11.40 -16.41 -23.33
N SER A 88 11.83 -16.15 -22.10
CA SER A 88 11.77 -14.83 -21.46
C SER A 88 13.14 -14.39 -20.94
N PRO A 89 14.21 -14.40 -21.76
CA PRO A 89 15.52 -13.98 -21.31
C PRO A 89 15.47 -12.53 -20.83
N GLN A 90 16.13 -12.25 -19.70
CA GLN A 90 16.22 -10.90 -19.14
C GLN A 90 17.47 -10.19 -19.69
N ASN A 91 17.39 -8.88 -19.90
CA ASN A 91 18.50 -8.07 -20.46
C ASN A 91 19.05 -7.05 -19.45
N HIS A 92 19.00 -7.39 -18.16
CA HIS A 92 19.50 -6.54 -17.07
C HIS A 92 20.82 -7.09 -16.54
N LYS A 93 21.73 -6.20 -16.12
CA LYS A 93 22.98 -6.53 -15.44
C LYS A 93 23.09 -5.71 -14.16
N GLU A 94 23.04 -6.39 -13.03
CA GLU A 94 23.35 -5.83 -11.72
C GLU A 94 24.76 -6.26 -11.31
N ARG A 95 25.41 -5.46 -10.47
CA ARG A 95 26.76 -5.75 -10.01
C ARG A 95 26.74 -6.96 -9.07
N GLY A 96 27.69 -7.88 -9.24
CA GLY A 96 27.79 -9.11 -8.43
C GLY A 96 26.90 -10.26 -8.90
N PHE A 97 26.06 -10.05 -9.91
CA PHE A 97 25.15 -11.06 -10.47
C PHE A 97 25.32 -11.19 -11.97
N ASP A 98 25.08 -12.37 -12.51
CA ASP A 98 25.17 -12.59 -13.96
C ASP A 98 24.06 -11.86 -14.72
N LYS A 99 24.37 -11.47 -15.96
CA LYS A 99 23.40 -10.78 -16.81
C LYS A 99 22.22 -11.72 -17.04
N GLY A 100 21.00 -11.22 -16.84
CA GLY A 100 19.79 -12.01 -17.02
C GLY A 100 19.02 -12.20 -15.72
N TRP A 101 18.61 -13.45 -15.45
CA TRP A 101 17.71 -13.78 -14.35
C TRP A 101 18.32 -13.55 -12.96
N GLU A 102 19.64 -13.74 -12.80
CA GLU A 102 20.31 -13.38 -11.54
C GLU A 102 20.23 -11.88 -11.25
N SER A 103 20.52 -11.05 -12.25
CA SER A 103 20.37 -9.60 -12.10
C SER A 103 18.90 -9.22 -11.86
N ARG A 104 17.95 -9.93 -12.46
CA ARG A 104 16.52 -9.71 -12.21
C ARG A 104 16.13 -10.05 -10.77
N PHE A 105 16.69 -11.11 -10.21
CA PHE A 105 16.53 -11.47 -8.80
C PHE A 105 16.96 -10.31 -7.88
N ASP A 106 18.13 -9.69 -8.12
CA ASP A 106 18.58 -8.53 -7.34
C ASP A 106 17.56 -7.37 -7.39
N THR A 107 17.01 -7.07 -8.57
CA THR A 107 16.00 -5.99 -8.70
C THR A 107 14.73 -6.23 -7.88
N TRP A 108 14.39 -7.49 -7.57
CA TRP A 108 13.26 -7.81 -6.71
C TRP A 108 13.61 -7.60 -5.23
N TYR A 109 14.75 -8.13 -4.79
CA TYR A 109 15.07 -8.27 -3.36
C TYR A 109 15.89 -7.12 -2.77
N LYS A 110 16.58 -6.32 -3.58
CA LYS A 110 17.50 -5.26 -3.09
C LYS A 110 16.85 -4.30 -2.10
N LEU A 111 15.64 -3.80 -2.39
CA LEU A 111 14.95 -2.89 -1.47
C LEU A 111 14.54 -3.59 -0.15
N MET A 112 14.20 -4.88 -0.19
CA MET A 112 13.94 -5.65 1.03
C MET A 112 15.20 -5.81 1.87
N SER A 113 16.37 -5.95 1.24
CA SER A 113 17.65 -5.92 1.95
C SER A 113 17.99 -4.55 2.53
N GLU A 114 17.68 -3.48 1.81
CA GLU A 114 17.83 -2.13 2.35
C GLU A 114 16.95 -1.88 3.60
N PHE A 115 15.78 -2.54 3.68
CA PHE A 115 14.91 -2.50 4.86
C PHE A 115 15.27 -3.53 5.94
N GLY A 116 16.32 -4.34 5.74
CA GLY A 116 16.76 -5.35 6.70
C GLY A 116 15.85 -6.58 6.78
N PHE A 117 14.95 -6.79 5.81
CA PHE A 117 14.06 -7.95 5.80
C PHE A 117 14.77 -9.24 5.39
N CYS A 118 15.76 -9.14 4.50
CA CYS A 118 16.60 -10.27 4.09
C CYS A 118 18.02 -9.82 3.76
N TYR A 119 18.96 -10.75 3.76
CA TYR A 119 20.32 -10.55 3.28
C TYR A 119 20.68 -11.63 2.27
N TYR A 120 21.38 -11.23 1.22
CA TYR A 120 21.89 -12.13 0.20
C TYR A 120 23.16 -11.55 -0.44
N ALA A 121 24.07 -12.44 -0.81
CA ALA A 121 25.24 -12.16 -1.65
C ALA A 121 25.68 -13.48 -2.31
N LYS A 122 26.30 -13.42 -3.49
CA LYS A 122 26.74 -14.61 -4.23
C LYS A 122 27.70 -15.43 -3.35
N ASP A 123 27.49 -16.74 -3.31
CA ASP A 123 28.28 -17.68 -2.50
C ASP A 123 28.25 -17.40 -0.98
N LYS A 124 27.25 -16.65 -0.51
CA LYS A 124 26.97 -16.44 0.93
C LYS A 124 25.62 -17.04 1.32
N PRO A 125 25.41 -17.36 2.61
CA PRO A 125 24.11 -17.79 3.09
C PRO A 125 23.03 -16.71 2.88
N LEU A 126 21.87 -17.12 2.37
CA LEU A 126 20.67 -16.29 2.33
C LEU A 126 20.04 -16.22 3.73
N LEU A 127 19.76 -15.02 4.23
CA LEU A 127 19.19 -14.82 5.56
C LEU A 127 17.86 -14.07 5.48
N ILE A 128 16.92 -14.42 6.36
CA ILE A 128 15.65 -13.69 6.55
C ILE A 128 15.58 -13.25 8.00
N SER A 129 15.38 -11.96 8.24
CA SER A 129 15.33 -11.43 9.61
C SER A 129 14.01 -11.73 10.28
N ASP A 130 13.94 -11.55 11.60
CA ASP A 130 12.68 -11.70 12.33
C ASP A 130 11.62 -10.72 11.83
N THR A 131 12.01 -9.49 11.48
CA THR A 131 11.09 -8.54 10.83
C THR A 131 10.65 -9.00 9.44
N GLY A 132 11.54 -9.64 8.66
CA GLY A 132 11.18 -10.29 7.41
C GLY A 132 10.20 -11.45 7.59
N LYS A 133 10.38 -12.26 8.64
CA LYS A 133 9.47 -13.36 9.02
C LYS A 133 8.12 -12.83 9.50
N MET A 134 8.08 -11.72 10.22
CA MET A 134 6.84 -11.02 10.57
C MET A 134 6.11 -10.52 9.31
N LEU A 135 6.85 -9.98 8.34
CA LEU A 135 6.26 -9.56 7.08
C LEU A 135 5.68 -10.75 6.29
N ILE A 136 6.37 -11.90 6.26
CA ILE A 136 5.83 -13.15 5.70
C ILE A 136 4.51 -13.54 6.40
N LYS A 137 4.49 -13.56 7.73
CA LYS A 137 3.29 -13.88 8.53
C LYS A 137 2.11 -12.94 8.26
N SER A 138 2.36 -11.71 7.80
CA SER A 138 1.28 -10.79 7.45
C SER A 138 0.47 -11.28 6.24
N CYS A 139 1.06 -12.05 5.33
CA CYS A 139 0.45 -12.38 4.05
C CYS A 139 0.41 -13.89 3.72
N TYR A 140 1.01 -14.73 4.56
CA TYR A 140 1.14 -16.16 4.33
C TYR A 140 0.81 -16.96 5.61
N ASP A 141 0.04 -18.01 5.46
CA ASP A 141 -0.23 -18.99 6.51
C ASP A 141 0.83 -20.09 6.42
N LEU A 142 1.68 -20.17 7.44
CA LEU A 142 2.81 -21.11 7.47
C LEU A 142 2.36 -22.56 7.64
N ASP A 143 1.26 -22.79 8.35
CA ASP A 143 0.76 -24.13 8.64
C ASP A 143 0.00 -24.68 7.44
N ALA A 144 -0.89 -23.88 6.86
CA ALA A 144 -1.64 -24.24 5.67
C ALA A 144 -0.83 -24.13 4.36
N LYS A 145 0.35 -23.47 4.40
CA LYS A 145 1.24 -23.22 3.26
C LYS A 145 0.55 -22.52 2.08
N ILE A 146 -0.30 -21.55 2.38
CA ILE A 146 -1.05 -20.75 1.40
C ILE A 146 -0.95 -19.26 1.70
N PHE A 147 -1.10 -18.44 0.66
CA PHE A 147 -1.30 -17.01 0.85
C PHE A 147 -2.63 -16.76 1.54
N LYS A 148 -2.64 -15.82 2.48
CA LYS A 148 -3.86 -15.39 3.16
C LYS A 148 -4.77 -14.64 2.17
N GLU A 149 -6.07 -14.75 2.40
CA GLU A 149 -7.10 -14.03 1.62
C GLU A 149 -6.94 -12.52 1.76
N SER A 150 -6.60 -12.06 2.96
CA SER A 150 -6.26 -10.66 3.27
C SER A 150 -4.91 -10.55 3.98
N VAL A 151 -4.27 -9.40 3.83
CA VAL A 151 -3.00 -9.09 4.49
C VAL A 151 -3.29 -8.55 5.89
N ASP A 152 -2.54 -9.00 6.91
CA ASP A 152 -2.53 -8.35 8.22
C ASP A 152 -1.82 -7.01 8.12
N GLU A 153 -2.59 -5.97 7.81
CA GLU A 153 -2.08 -4.64 7.58
C GLU A 153 -1.52 -3.99 8.84
N GLY A 154 -1.97 -4.40 10.03
CA GLY A 154 -1.42 -3.92 11.30
C GLY A 154 0.01 -4.42 11.51
N LEU A 155 0.25 -5.71 11.24
CA LEU A 155 1.60 -6.29 11.28
C LEU A 155 2.49 -5.70 10.19
N LEU A 156 1.97 -5.57 8.96
CA LEU A 156 2.64 -4.92 7.84
C LEU A 156 3.08 -3.50 8.22
N SER A 157 2.15 -2.68 8.72
CA SER A 157 2.41 -1.31 9.16
C SER A 157 3.51 -1.23 10.20
N SER A 158 3.45 -2.10 11.21
CA SER A 158 4.41 -2.13 12.31
C SER A 158 5.83 -2.50 11.83
N VAL A 159 5.94 -3.49 10.94
CA VAL A 159 7.23 -3.88 10.33
C VAL A 159 7.83 -2.74 9.51
N PHE A 160 7.01 -2.06 8.70
CA PHE A 160 7.47 -0.91 7.91
C PHE A 160 7.83 0.28 8.79
N LEU A 161 7.09 0.53 9.86
CA LEU A 161 7.40 1.57 10.83
C LEU A 161 8.77 1.31 11.49
N ASN A 162 9.04 0.08 11.93
CA ASN A 162 10.35 -0.29 12.48
C ASN A 162 11.47 -0.06 11.46
N ALA A 163 11.33 -0.56 10.24
CA ALA A 163 12.34 -0.41 9.19
C ALA A 163 12.59 1.07 8.84
N LEU A 164 11.54 1.84 8.57
CA LEU A 164 11.66 3.25 8.16
C LEU A 164 12.17 4.17 9.28
N SER A 165 11.93 3.83 10.55
CA SER A 165 12.50 4.58 11.69
C SER A 165 14.04 4.55 11.72
N ARG A 166 14.65 3.52 11.11
CA ARG A 166 16.10 3.28 11.08
C ARG A 166 16.75 3.55 9.73
N TYR A 167 15.96 3.59 8.66
CA TYR A 167 16.44 3.67 7.29
C TYR A 167 17.30 4.92 7.03
N GLU A 168 18.40 4.71 6.32
CA GLU A 168 19.32 5.76 5.90
C GLU A 168 19.47 5.74 4.37
N VAL A 169 19.43 6.91 3.73
CA VAL A 169 19.59 7.04 2.26
C VAL A 169 20.97 6.59 1.80
N GLY A 170 22.01 7.07 2.51
CA GLY A 170 23.38 6.60 2.34
C GLY A 170 23.52 5.25 3.02
N ASN A 171 23.60 4.18 2.24
CA ASN A 171 23.77 2.83 2.76
C ASN A 171 24.57 1.93 1.79
N PRO A 172 25.07 0.76 2.22
CA PRO A 172 25.90 -0.12 1.38
C PRO A 172 25.25 -0.62 0.08
N TYR A 173 23.93 -0.58 -0.04
CA TYR A 173 23.20 -0.90 -1.27
C TYR A 173 22.99 0.31 -2.19
N LYS A 174 23.07 1.52 -1.62
CA LYS A 174 22.91 2.82 -2.29
C LYS A 174 24.03 3.77 -1.87
N LYS A 175 25.13 3.75 -2.64
CA LYS A 175 26.22 4.74 -2.57
C LYS A 175 25.72 6.12 -3.00
N ASN A 176 25.02 6.79 -2.10
CA ASN A 176 24.51 8.14 -2.23
C ASN A 176 25.34 9.05 -1.33
N LEU A 177 25.82 10.17 -1.86
CA LEU A 177 26.50 11.18 -1.04
C LEU A 177 25.52 11.94 -0.13
N ASN A 178 24.24 12.02 -0.50
CA ASN A 178 23.20 12.49 0.41
C ASN A 178 23.01 11.43 1.50
N HIS A 179 23.26 11.80 2.76
CA HIS A 179 23.21 10.92 3.92
C HIS A 179 22.26 11.49 4.97
N ASN A 180 21.00 11.11 4.87
CA ASN A 180 19.96 11.49 5.82
C ASN A 180 19.10 10.28 6.20
N THR A 181 18.22 10.51 7.18
CA THR A 181 17.23 9.55 7.69
C THR A 181 15.84 10.04 7.30
N PRO A 182 15.34 9.67 6.12
CA PRO A 182 14.34 10.46 5.41
C PRO A 182 12.98 10.46 6.11
N PHE A 183 12.64 9.40 6.86
CA PHE A 183 11.42 9.37 7.65
C PHE A 183 11.56 10.18 8.94
N ARG A 184 12.66 10.04 9.69
CA ARG A 184 12.90 10.85 10.90
C ARG A 184 13.03 12.33 10.56
N LEU A 185 13.75 12.68 9.50
CA LEU A 185 13.89 14.04 9.00
C LEU A 185 12.53 14.67 8.67
N LEU A 186 11.63 13.92 8.02
CA LEU A 186 10.25 14.35 7.81
C LEU A 186 9.53 14.63 9.14
N LEU A 187 9.58 13.69 10.10
CA LEU A 187 8.91 13.85 11.39
C LEU A 187 9.47 15.05 12.17
N HIS A 188 10.79 15.26 12.17
CA HIS A 188 11.42 16.44 12.77
C HIS A 188 10.95 17.72 12.09
N LEU A 189 10.91 17.75 10.75
CA LEU A 189 10.45 18.92 9.98
C LEU A 189 8.99 19.24 10.28
N LEU A 190 8.10 18.24 10.26
CA LEU A 190 6.67 18.42 10.57
C LEU A 190 6.48 18.93 11.99
N ASN A 191 7.18 18.35 12.96
CA ASN A 191 7.15 18.81 14.35
C ASN A 191 7.64 20.27 14.47
N LYS A 192 8.71 20.64 13.76
CA LYS A 192 9.24 22.01 13.77
C LYS A 192 8.29 23.00 13.09
N LEU A 193 7.67 22.64 11.96
CA LEU A 193 6.62 23.42 11.31
C LEU A 193 5.46 23.68 12.28
N HIS A 194 5.00 22.64 12.98
CA HIS A 194 3.92 22.75 13.96
C HIS A 194 4.28 23.67 15.13
N GLN A 195 5.46 23.51 15.74
CA GLN A 195 5.94 24.35 16.84
C GLN A 195 6.01 25.84 16.46
N ASN A 196 6.27 26.14 15.19
CA ASN A 196 6.33 27.50 14.66
C ASN A 196 5.02 27.95 13.99
N GLN A 197 3.91 27.24 14.24
CA GLN A 197 2.57 27.55 13.73
C GLN A 197 2.51 27.68 12.19
N GLN A 198 3.42 27.00 11.49
CA GLN A 198 3.44 26.96 10.04
C GLN A 198 2.45 25.92 9.53
N THR A 199 1.92 26.14 8.32
CA THR A 199 1.20 25.09 7.60
C THR A 199 2.09 23.85 7.44
N CYS A 200 1.49 22.67 7.54
CA CYS A 200 2.15 21.39 7.29
C CYS A 200 2.76 21.31 5.88
N LEU A 201 3.51 20.25 5.60
CA LEU A 201 4.31 20.16 4.37
C LEU A 201 3.42 19.91 3.16
N SER A 202 3.53 20.73 2.11
CA SER A 202 2.84 20.47 0.85
C SER A 202 3.48 19.28 0.14
N ILE A 203 2.67 18.46 -0.55
CA ILE A 203 3.21 17.37 -1.39
C ILE A 203 4.18 17.91 -2.45
N LYS A 204 3.95 19.13 -2.96
CA LYS A 204 4.84 19.79 -3.92
C LYS A 204 6.19 20.22 -3.32
N GLU A 205 6.33 20.21 -1.99
CA GLU A 205 7.58 20.51 -1.28
C GLU A 205 8.40 19.23 -1.01
N ILE A 206 7.80 18.04 -1.08
CA ILE A 206 8.48 16.76 -0.86
C ILE A 206 9.72 16.57 -1.75
N PRO A 207 9.76 16.98 -3.04
CA PRO A 207 10.98 16.86 -3.85
C PRO A 207 12.22 17.52 -3.21
N ILE A 208 12.04 18.59 -2.41
CA ILE A 208 13.13 19.23 -1.67
C ILE A 208 13.68 18.28 -0.60
N LEU A 209 12.79 17.68 0.20
CA LEU A 209 13.15 16.69 1.21
C LEU A 209 13.90 15.49 0.58
N LEU A 210 13.43 15.00 -0.57
CA LEU A 210 14.05 13.86 -1.26
C LEU A 210 15.44 14.17 -1.83
N CYS A 211 15.73 15.45 -2.12
CA CYS A 211 17.03 15.91 -2.59
C CYS A 211 17.91 16.47 -1.46
N TRP A 212 17.41 16.49 -0.22
CA TRP A 212 18.11 17.07 0.91
C TRP A 212 19.34 16.23 1.30
N HIS A 213 20.41 16.89 1.72
CA HIS A 213 21.74 16.28 1.80
C HIS A 213 22.02 15.58 3.14
N ASP A 214 21.47 16.07 4.25
CA ASP A 214 21.80 15.57 5.61
C ASP A 214 20.59 15.57 6.56
N ASN A 215 20.81 15.39 7.87
CA ASN A 215 19.76 15.42 8.90
C ASN A 215 19.56 16.80 9.54
N ASN A 216 20.11 17.89 8.97
CA ASN A 216 19.94 19.24 9.52
C ASN A 216 18.52 19.75 9.27
N VAL A 217 17.61 19.48 10.22
CA VAL A 217 16.21 19.91 10.16
C VAL A 217 16.06 21.43 10.19
N ASP A 218 16.97 22.14 10.87
CA ASP A 218 16.88 23.59 11.01
C ASP A 218 17.11 24.26 9.67
N ALA A 219 18.18 23.87 8.96
CA ALA A 219 18.47 24.35 7.61
C ALA A 219 17.37 23.94 6.61
N LEU A 220 16.80 22.74 6.74
CA LEU A 220 15.69 22.31 5.89
C LEU A 220 14.43 23.16 6.14
N TYR A 221 14.11 23.44 7.40
CA TYR A 221 12.98 24.29 7.76
C TYR A 221 13.15 25.72 7.23
N GLU A 222 14.34 26.31 7.37
CA GLU A 222 14.67 27.62 6.81
C GLU A 222 14.54 27.62 5.28
N PHE A 223 15.01 26.57 4.61
CA PHE A 223 14.86 26.44 3.16
C PHE A 223 13.39 26.38 2.74
N ILE A 224 12.57 25.57 3.43
CA ILE A 224 11.14 25.41 3.11
C ILE A 224 10.38 26.71 3.36
N THR A 225 10.65 27.41 4.46
CA THR A 225 10.01 28.70 4.75
C THR A 225 10.40 29.76 3.72
N ALA A 226 11.69 29.89 3.40
CA ALA A 226 12.14 30.79 2.32
C ALA A 226 11.56 30.43 0.95
N LEU A 227 11.34 29.14 0.67
CA LEU A 227 10.67 28.68 -0.56
C LEU A 227 9.22 29.15 -0.62
N ARG A 228 8.50 29.08 0.51
CA ARG A 228 7.11 29.53 0.66
C ARG A 228 6.99 31.04 0.48
N ASP A 229 7.90 31.81 1.06
CA ASP A 229 7.93 33.27 0.92
C ASP A 229 8.20 33.65 -0.54
N LYS A 230 9.21 33.01 -1.15
CA LYS A 230 9.55 33.24 -2.56
C LYS A 230 8.39 32.96 -3.52
N ILE A 231 7.64 31.86 -3.34
CA ILE A 231 6.51 31.58 -4.24
C ILE A 231 5.35 32.57 -4.01
N TYR A 232 5.16 33.01 -2.76
CA TYR A 232 4.15 34.01 -2.44
C TYR A 232 4.51 35.38 -3.03
N GLU A 233 5.78 35.79 -3.01
CA GLU A 233 6.24 37.01 -3.67
C GLU A 233 5.98 36.98 -5.18
N LEU A 234 6.22 35.83 -5.83
CA LEU A 234 6.06 35.67 -7.27
C LEU A 234 4.59 35.62 -7.70
N ASN A 235 3.75 34.88 -6.98
CA ASN A 235 2.41 34.52 -7.44
C ASN A 235 1.27 35.06 -6.56
N ARG A 236 1.59 35.68 -5.42
CA ARG A 236 0.63 36.08 -4.36
C ARG A 236 -0.24 34.95 -3.81
N VAL A 237 0.16 33.70 -4.06
CA VAL A 237 -0.53 32.48 -3.60
C VAL A 237 0.50 31.50 -3.03
N LYS A 238 0.36 31.17 -1.73
CA LYS A 238 1.23 30.17 -1.07
C LYS A 238 1.05 28.80 -1.71
N PHE A 239 2.13 28.02 -1.75
CA PHE A 239 2.14 26.64 -2.28
C PHE A 239 1.82 26.47 -3.77
N SER A 240 1.71 27.57 -4.52
CA SER A 240 1.40 27.58 -5.97
C SER A 240 2.62 27.23 -6.84
N TYR A 241 3.34 26.17 -6.47
CA TYR A 241 4.54 25.76 -7.16
C TYR A 241 4.21 25.12 -8.52
N SER A 242 4.96 25.49 -9.55
CA SER A 242 5.08 24.70 -10.78
C SER A 242 6.15 23.61 -10.59
N ASP A 243 6.03 22.55 -11.38
CA ASP A 243 7.02 21.46 -11.36
C ASP A 243 8.41 21.96 -11.76
N GLU A 244 8.51 22.86 -12.75
CA GLU A 244 9.77 23.45 -13.20
C GLU A 244 10.42 24.29 -12.11
N PHE A 245 9.61 25.02 -11.32
CA PHE A 245 10.12 25.83 -10.22
C PHE A 245 10.78 24.96 -9.15
N ILE A 246 10.11 23.90 -8.71
CA ILE A 246 10.64 22.96 -7.71
C ILE A 246 11.81 22.18 -8.27
N TYR A 247 11.69 21.68 -9.50
CA TYR A 247 12.74 20.90 -10.17
C TYR A 247 14.06 21.66 -10.27
N LYS A 248 14.03 22.97 -10.59
CA LYS A 248 15.22 23.82 -10.58
C LYS A 248 15.87 23.92 -9.21
N LYS A 249 15.10 23.88 -8.11
CA LYS A 249 15.64 23.85 -6.75
C LYS A 249 16.27 22.50 -6.42
N CYS A 250 15.62 21.41 -6.80
CA CYS A 250 16.13 20.06 -6.64
C CYS A 250 17.48 19.86 -7.35
N LEU A 251 17.61 20.31 -8.61
CA LEU A 251 18.86 20.22 -9.36
C LEU A 251 20.03 20.95 -8.66
N LYS A 252 19.76 22.11 -8.04
CA LYS A 252 20.76 22.83 -7.23
C LYS A 252 21.15 22.05 -5.98
N LEU A 253 20.19 21.46 -5.27
CA LEU A 253 20.46 20.62 -4.09
C LEU A 253 21.27 19.37 -4.45
N LEU A 254 21.04 18.81 -5.64
CA LEU A 254 21.79 17.68 -6.19
C LEU A 254 23.12 18.08 -6.85
N GLN A 255 23.44 19.38 -6.87
CA GLN A 255 24.63 19.93 -7.51
C GLN A 255 24.83 19.43 -8.95
N SER A 256 23.74 19.39 -9.73
CA SER A 256 23.75 18.84 -11.08
C SER A 256 22.81 19.60 -12.01
N ASP A 257 23.20 19.70 -13.28
CA ASP A 257 22.38 20.19 -14.39
C ASP A 257 21.93 19.04 -15.32
N ASN A 258 22.24 17.78 -14.98
CA ASN A 258 22.02 16.62 -15.83
C ASN A 258 20.55 16.17 -15.80
N GLN A 259 19.73 16.83 -16.62
CA GLN A 259 18.29 16.54 -16.72
C GLN A 259 17.99 15.17 -17.36
N LYS A 260 18.93 14.59 -18.11
CA LYS A 260 18.79 13.23 -18.65
C LYS A 260 18.85 12.18 -17.54
N ARG A 261 19.76 12.36 -16.58
CA ARG A 261 19.92 11.50 -15.41
C ARG A 261 18.82 11.75 -14.37
N PHE A 262 18.53 13.02 -14.10
CA PHE A 262 17.57 13.44 -13.10
C PHE A 262 16.32 13.99 -13.79
N LYS A 263 15.45 13.11 -14.30
CA LYS A 263 14.26 13.53 -15.03
C LYS A 263 13.28 14.27 -14.12
N MET A 264 12.63 15.32 -14.64
CA MET A 264 11.65 16.10 -13.87
C MET A 264 10.51 15.22 -13.34
N SER A 265 9.89 14.41 -14.21
CA SER A 265 8.80 13.48 -13.82
C SER A 265 9.20 12.49 -12.73
N GLN A 266 10.48 12.10 -12.67
CA GLN A 266 10.98 11.22 -11.62
C GLN A 266 11.06 11.96 -10.28
N ILE A 267 11.54 13.21 -10.30
CA ILE A 267 11.77 14.01 -9.09
C ILE A 267 10.47 14.58 -8.52
N THR A 268 9.61 15.16 -9.36
CA THR A 268 8.38 15.84 -8.92
C THR A 268 7.17 14.91 -8.88
N GLY A 269 7.24 13.77 -9.54
CA GLY A 269 6.14 12.79 -9.63
C GLY A 269 6.46 11.46 -8.97
N GLU A 270 7.20 10.59 -9.66
CA GLU A 270 7.34 9.17 -9.29
C GLU A 270 7.94 8.97 -7.88
N ALA A 271 9.01 9.71 -7.56
CA ALA A 271 9.68 9.59 -6.25
C ALA A 271 8.80 10.13 -5.11
N VAL A 272 8.05 11.21 -5.35
CA VAL A 272 7.11 11.78 -4.39
C VAL A 272 5.98 10.79 -4.08
N ASP A 273 5.38 10.25 -5.14
CA ASP A 273 4.28 9.29 -5.05
C ASP A 273 4.70 8.03 -4.28
N GLU A 274 5.90 7.52 -4.55
CA GLU A 274 6.45 6.38 -3.84
C GLU A 274 6.79 6.67 -2.38
N TYR A 275 7.38 7.84 -2.12
CA TYR A 275 7.72 8.28 -0.76
C TYR A 275 6.47 8.41 0.09
N VAL A 276 5.44 9.12 -0.38
CA VAL A 276 4.19 9.32 0.37
C VAL A 276 3.52 7.99 0.72
N ARG A 277 3.43 7.03 -0.23
CA ARG A 277 2.85 5.71 0.08
C ARG A 277 3.61 4.97 1.17
N LYS A 278 4.95 5.00 1.13
CA LYS A 278 5.79 4.36 2.15
C LYS A 278 5.72 5.05 3.51
N MET A 279 5.56 6.37 3.54
CA MET A 279 5.37 7.06 4.80
C MET A 279 3.96 6.80 5.37
N ARG A 280 2.92 6.77 4.52
CA ARG A 280 1.54 6.46 4.95
C ARG A 280 1.38 5.06 5.52
N ILE A 281 2.06 4.04 4.98
CA ILE A 281 1.91 2.68 5.51
C ILE A 281 2.39 2.53 6.95
N THR A 282 3.23 3.45 7.44
CA THR A 282 3.63 3.47 8.86
C THR A 282 2.49 3.78 9.82
N GLY A 283 1.35 4.29 9.32
CA GLY A 283 0.24 4.77 10.13
C GLY A 283 0.49 6.12 10.82
N LEU A 284 1.71 6.67 10.74
CA LEU A 284 2.09 7.92 11.42
C LEU A 284 1.86 9.19 10.58
N ILE A 285 1.54 9.05 9.30
CA ILE A 285 1.37 10.18 8.37
C ILE A 285 -0.08 10.26 7.89
N SER A 286 -0.67 11.44 8.08
CA SER A 286 -2.00 11.80 7.59
C SER A 286 -1.93 12.68 6.35
N LEU A 287 -2.98 12.61 5.55
CA LEU A 287 -3.18 13.51 4.40
C LEU A 287 -4.14 14.63 4.79
N ARG A 288 -3.75 15.89 4.60
CA ARG A 288 -4.56 17.07 4.92
C ARG A 288 -4.86 17.90 3.67
N GLY A 289 -5.90 18.72 3.74
CA GLY A 289 -6.29 19.65 2.67
C GLY A 289 -6.62 18.95 1.35
N ALA A 290 -7.46 17.92 1.41
CA ALA A 290 -7.82 17.05 0.28
C ALA A 290 -6.60 16.38 -0.39
N GLY A 291 -5.64 15.92 0.41
CA GLY A 291 -4.46 15.22 -0.09
C GLY A 291 -3.33 16.13 -0.58
N ARG A 292 -3.43 17.45 -0.44
CA ARG A 292 -2.38 18.39 -0.87
C ARG A 292 -1.22 18.54 0.11
N PHE A 293 -1.43 18.13 1.35
CA PHE A 293 -0.46 18.27 2.42
C PHE A 293 -0.29 16.95 3.18
N ILE A 294 0.90 16.77 3.77
CA ILE A 294 1.20 15.67 4.68
C ILE A 294 1.51 16.22 6.06
N ASP A 295 1.07 15.49 7.09
CA ASP A 295 1.32 15.85 8.48
C ASP A 295 1.38 14.60 9.37
N ILE A 296 1.74 14.78 10.62
CA ILE A 296 1.71 13.74 11.64
C ILE A 296 0.25 13.37 11.95
N ASN A 297 -0.02 12.05 11.99
CA ASN A 297 -1.25 11.49 12.53
C ASN A 297 -1.26 11.67 14.05
N ARG A 298 -2.16 12.54 14.53
CA ARG A 298 -2.24 12.91 15.95
C ARG A 298 -2.63 11.74 16.85
N LEU A 299 -3.32 10.72 16.31
CA LEU A 299 -3.67 9.50 17.06
C LEU A 299 -2.43 8.70 17.48
N GLU A 300 -1.30 8.86 16.77
CA GLU A 300 -0.07 8.11 16.96
C GLU A 300 1.10 8.97 17.49
N ALA A 301 0.80 10.14 18.07
CA ALA A 301 1.82 11.10 18.54
C ALA A 301 2.85 10.52 19.52
N GLN A 302 2.47 9.52 20.32
CA GLN A 302 3.39 8.83 21.24
C GLN A 302 4.51 8.08 20.50
N LYS A 303 4.17 7.37 19.41
CA LYS A 303 5.17 6.67 18.58
C LYS A 303 6.08 7.67 17.87
N VAL A 304 5.53 8.79 17.40
CA VAL A 304 6.33 9.87 16.82
C VAL A 304 7.33 10.42 17.84
N LYS A 305 6.88 10.74 19.06
CA LYS A 305 7.77 11.21 20.14
C LYS A 305 8.90 10.22 20.43
N HIS A 306 8.58 8.92 20.47
CA HIS A 306 9.58 7.87 20.63
C HIS A 306 10.62 7.89 19.50
N ILE A 307 10.18 7.92 18.24
CA ILE A 307 11.08 7.93 17.07
C ILE A 307 12.00 9.15 17.07
N LEU A 308 11.47 10.33 17.40
CA LEU A 308 12.24 11.58 17.49
C LEU A 308 13.29 11.57 18.61
N SER A 309 13.17 10.65 19.59
CA SER A 309 14.17 10.45 20.65
C SER A 309 15.26 9.43 20.27
N LEU A 310 15.12 8.73 19.15
CA LEU A 310 16.08 7.71 18.72
C LEU A 310 17.35 8.34 18.15
N ASN A 311 18.50 8.02 18.76
CA ASN A 311 19.83 8.40 18.28
C ASN A 311 20.54 7.27 17.52
N SER A 312 19.81 6.21 17.15
CA SER A 312 20.36 5.08 16.41
C SER A 312 20.78 5.51 15.01
N SER A 313 21.99 5.13 14.60
CA SER A 313 22.50 5.30 13.25
C SER A 313 23.37 4.11 12.88
N PHE A 314 23.43 3.79 11.59
CA PHE A 314 24.41 2.85 11.10
C PHE A 314 25.83 3.39 11.37
N LYS A 315 26.72 2.53 11.89
CA LYS A 315 28.10 2.91 12.23
C LYS A 315 29.13 2.44 11.20
N GLY A 316 28.74 1.62 10.22
CA GLY A 316 29.62 1.20 9.15
C GLY A 316 29.82 2.28 8.08
N ASN A 317 30.82 2.09 7.22
CA ASN A 317 31.06 2.98 6.10
C ASN A 317 29.98 2.77 5.04
N TYR A 318 28.97 3.62 4.95
CA TYR A 318 27.87 3.47 4.00
C TYR A 318 28.30 3.52 2.52
N LEU A 319 29.52 3.95 2.20
CA LEU A 319 30.08 3.95 0.84
C LEU A 319 30.81 2.63 0.49
N ASP A 320 31.08 1.79 1.49
CA ASP A 320 31.59 0.44 1.28
C ASP A 320 30.44 -0.52 0.96
N ASP A 321 30.46 -1.14 -0.23
CA ASP A 321 29.47 -2.12 -0.68
C ASP A 321 29.95 -3.57 -0.56
N SER A 322 31.02 -3.82 0.20
CA SER A 322 31.48 -5.17 0.52
C SER A 322 30.37 -6.01 1.16
N ASP A 323 30.38 -7.32 0.91
CA ASP A 323 29.45 -8.27 1.53
C ASP A 323 29.46 -8.17 3.05
N LYS A 324 30.65 -7.97 3.64
CA LYS A 324 30.84 -7.80 5.07
C LYS A 324 30.05 -6.57 5.58
N ASN A 325 30.18 -5.43 4.91
CA ASN A 325 29.52 -4.22 5.34
C ASN A 325 28.01 -4.24 5.05
N ARG A 326 27.59 -4.88 3.94
CA ARG A 326 26.17 -5.18 3.68
C ARG A 326 25.55 -6.06 4.76
N LEU A 327 26.28 -7.07 5.24
CA LEU A 327 25.84 -7.93 6.35
C LEU A 327 25.74 -7.14 7.66
N THR A 328 26.71 -6.28 7.97
CA THR A 328 26.64 -5.39 9.16
C THR A 328 25.46 -4.43 9.07
N PHE A 329 25.17 -3.89 7.88
CA PHE A 329 24.00 -3.05 7.66
C PHE A 329 22.70 -3.82 7.84
N TYR A 330 22.62 -5.05 7.32
CA TYR A 330 21.49 -5.95 7.56
C TYR A 330 21.26 -6.18 9.06
N GLN A 331 22.32 -6.47 9.83
CA GLN A 331 22.22 -6.66 11.29
C GLN A 331 21.71 -5.42 12.03
N TYR A 332 22.07 -4.22 11.56
CA TYR A 332 21.57 -2.96 12.11
C TYR A 332 20.07 -2.75 11.77
N MET A 333 19.71 -2.95 10.50
CA MET A 333 18.33 -2.74 10.03
C MET A 333 17.36 -3.82 10.52
N SER A 334 17.84 -5.03 10.80
CA SER A 334 17.03 -6.14 11.30
C SER A 334 16.64 -6.02 12.78
N GLN A 335 17.19 -5.04 13.50
CA GLN A 335 16.87 -4.84 14.91
C GLN A 335 15.39 -4.48 15.09
N ILE A 336 14.78 -5.06 16.13
CA ILE A 336 13.39 -4.81 16.50
C ILE A 336 13.34 -3.75 17.60
N ASP A 337 12.56 -2.71 17.35
CA ASP A 337 12.08 -1.80 18.39
C ASP A 337 10.70 -2.27 18.86
N SER A 338 10.63 -2.80 20.08
CA SER A 338 9.41 -3.38 20.65
C SER A 338 8.28 -2.35 20.81
N ILE A 339 8.61 -1.06 21.01
CA ILE A 339 7.62 0.01 21.14
C ILE A 339 6.93 0.27 19.79
N LEU A 340 7.69 0.18 18.69
CA LEU A 340 7.16 0.38 17.34
C LEU A 340 6.42 -0.85 16.80
N ILE A 341 6.83 -2.05 17.20
CA ILE A 341 6.18 -3.30 16.79
C ILE A 341 4.88 -3.57 17.55
N THR A 342 4.75 -3.10 18.78
CA THR A 342 3.56 -3.39 19.59
C THR A 342 2.34 -2.61 19.08
N GLN A 343 1.29 -3.31 18.69
CA GLN A 343 0.02 -2.68 18.34
C GLN A 343 -0.67 -2.15 19.60
N SER A 344 -0.80 -0.83 19.70
CA SER A 344 -1.64 -0.21 20.72
C SER A 344 -3.12 -0.52 20.40
N LYS A 345 -3.83 -1.13 21.36
CA LYS A 345 -5.30 -1.21 21.35
C LYS A 345 -5.89 0.18 21.57
N LYS A 346 -5.83 1.06 20.57
CA LYS A 346 -6.59 2.31 20.61
C LYS A 346 -7.95 2.08 19.97
N VAL A 347 -8.99 2.35 20.75
CA VAL A 347 -10.36 2.43 20.26
C VAL A 347 -10.44 3.71 19.43
N SER A 348 -10.54 3.57 18.11
CA SER A 348 -10.92 4.70 17.24
C SER A 348 -12.25 5.24 17.76
N ASP A 349 -12.31 6.52 18.08
CA ASP A 349 -13.58 7.16 18.42
C ASP A 349 -14.52 7.07 17.21
N LYS A 350 -15.52 6.17 17.30
CA LYS A 350 -16.49 5.93 16.23
C LYS A 350 -17.22 7.21 15.82
N GLY A 351 -17.36 8.18 16.74
CA GLY A 351 -18.01 9.46 16.47
C GLY A 351 -17.24 10.33 15.48
N ILE A 352 -15.91 10.46 15.65
CA ILE A 352 -15.07 11.27 14.76
C ILE A 352 -15.09 10.72 13.34
N LYS A 353 -14.98 9.39 13.17
CA LYS A 353 -14.99 8.75 11.85
C LYS A 353 -16.28 9.05 11.08
N LEU A 354 -17.43 9.00 11.75
CA LEU A 354 -18.73 9.31 11.15
C LEU A 354 -18.83 10.78 10.70
N ILE A 355 -18.32 11.70 11.53
CA ILE A 355 -18.29 13.13 11.18
C ILE A 355 -17.42 13.35 9.94
N LYS A 356 -16.21 12.77 9.92
CA LYS A 356 -15.29 12.86 8.78
C LYS A 356 -15.86 12.24 7.51
N LEU A 357 -16.54 11.10 7.59
CA LEU A 357 -17.20 10.51 6.43
C LEU A 357 -18.26 11.45 5.82
N ARG A 358 -19.05 12.12 6.65
CA ARG A 358 -20.02 13.14 6.20
C ARG A 358 -19.35 14.37 5.60
N GLU A 359 -18.24 14.82 6.18
CA GLU A 359 -17.41 15.89 5.58
C GLU A 359 -16.95 15.48 4.17
N PHE A 360 -16.48 14.25 3.98
CA PHE A 360 -16.11 13.74 2.66
C PHE A 360 -17.30 13.68 1.71
N ALA A 361 -18.44 13.16 2.16
CA ALA A 361 -19.67 13.09 1.37
C ALA A 361 -20.15 14.46 0.88
N ASN A 362 -19.95 15.52 1.67
CA ASN A 362 -20.28 16.89 1.29
C ASN A 362 -19.20 17.55 0.40
N SER A 363 -17.94 17.14 0.56
CA SER A 363 -16.80 17.74 -0.17
C SER A 363 -16.70 17.27 -1.62
N TYR A 364 -17.14 16.05 -1.90
CA TYR A 364 -17.20 15.49 -3.25
C TYR A 364 -18.59 15.63 -3.83
N THR A 365 -18.70 15.90 -5.13
CA THR A 365 -19.97 15.78 -5.85
C THR A 365 -20.31 14.31 -6.08
N ILE A 366 -21.61 13.98 -6.18
CA ILE A 366 -22.06 12.62 -6.46
C ILE A 366 -21.45 12.06 -7.75
N ASN A 367 -21.34 12.87 -8.80
CA ASN A 367 -20.75 12.49 -10.09
C ASN A 367 -19.25 12.17 -9.96
N GLN A 368 -18.51 12.88 -9.11
CA GLN A 368 -17.10 12.57 -8.84
C GLN A 368 -16.98 11.19 -8.18
N ILE A 369 -17.82 10.89 -7.18
CA ILE A 369 -17.81 9.59 -6.49
C ILE A 369 -18.21 8.46 -7.42
N GLN A 370 -19.24 8.63 -8.25
CA GLN A 370 -19.63 7.64 -9.26
C GLN A 370 -18.50 7.35 -10.25
N ASN A 371 -17.81 8.39 -10.73
CA ASN A 371 -16.67 8.22 -11.62
C ASN A 371 -15.52 7.49 -10.92
N GLU A 372 -15.22 7.82 -9.68
CA GLU A 372 -14.17 7.14 -8.90
C GLU A 372 -14.54 5.68 -8.56
N LEU A 373 -15.82 5.38 -8.32
CA LEU A 373 -16.34 4.01 -8.19
C LEU A 373 -16.10 3.19 -9.48
N LYS A 374 -16.36 3.78 -10.65
CA LYS A 374 -16.04 3.13 -11.94
C LYS A 374 -14.53 2.99 -12.14
N ILE A 375 -13.74 4.00 -11.78
CA ILE A 375 -12.27 3.97 -11.89
C ILE A 375 -11.70 2.87 -11.00
N VAL A 376 -12.11 2.76 -9.74
CA VAL A 376 -11.63 1.71 -8.82
C VAL A 376 -12.02 0.32 -9.32
N CYS A 377 -13.18 0.18 -9.96
CA CYS A 377 -13.58 -1.06 -10.63
C CYS A 377 -13.02 -1.24 -12.05
N SER A 378 -12.05 -0.44 -12.49
CA SER A 378 -11.40 -0.55 -13.82
C SER A 378 -9.91 -0.92 -13.69
N LYS A 379 -9.14 -0.86 -14.77
CA LYS A 379 -7.67 -0.97 -14.73
C LYS A 379 -6.97 0.38 -14.50
N SER A 380 -7.71 1.48 -14.52
CA SER A 380 -7.18 2.84 -14.39
C SER A 380 -6.77 3.17 -12.95
N SER A 381 -5.95 4.21 -12.83
CA SER A 381 -5.60 4.84 -11.54
C SER A 381 -6.44 6.10 -11.34
N SER A 382 -6.72 6.44 -10.07
CA SER A 382 -7.32 7.73 -9.72
C SER A 382 -6.29 8.84 -9.91
N ASN A 383 -6.76 9.99 -10.40
CA ASN A 383 -5.98 11.23 -10.49
C ASN A 383 -6.30 12.21 -9.35
N ASP A 384 -7.28 11.89 -8.50
CA ASP A 384 -7.63 12.70 -7.34
C ASP A 384 -6.46 12.75 -6.35
N GLU A 385 -6.23 13.94 -5.77
CA GLU A 385 -5.05 14.24 -4.95
C GLU A 385 -5.03 13.45 -3.63
N LEU A 386 -6.19 13.06 -3.10
CA LEU A 386 -6.33 12.24 -1.90
C LEU A 386 -6.43 10.75 -2.27
N LEU A 387 -7.38 10.41 -3.14
CA LEU A 387 -7.78 9.03 -3.41
C LEU A 387 -6.68 8.20 -4.08
N LYS A 388 -5.74 8.82 -4.81
CA LYS A 388 -4.60 8.13 -5.43
C LYS A 388 -3.62 7.50 -4.41
N TYR A 389 -3.66 7.94 -3.16
CA TYR A 389 -2.82 7.44 -2.07
C TYR A 389 -3.49 6.39 -1.19
N ILE A 390 -4.77 6.07 -1.44
CA ILE A 390 -5.49 4.98 -0.78
C ILE A 390 -5.35 3.73 -1.64
N ASP A 391 -5.00 2.60 -1.04
CA ASP A 391 -4.90 1.33 -1.77
C ASP A 391 -6.25 0.95 -2.40
N LYS A 392 -6.19 0.24 -3.51
CA LYS A 392 -7.35 0.09 -4.40
C LYS A 392 -8.57 -0.59 -3.75
N PRO A 393 -8.45 -1.72 -3.02
CA PRO A 393 -9.57 -2.34 -2.32
C PRO A 393 -10.12 -1.42 -1.22
N LEU A 394 -9.24 -0.89 -0.36
CA LEU A 394 -9.61 0.06 0.69
C LEU A 394 -10.31 1.32 0.16
N ARG A 395 -9.90 1.80 -1.01
CA ARG A 395 -10.56 2.91 -1.69
C ARG A 395 -11.97 2.53 -2.16
N PHE A 396 -12.19 1.29 -2.58
CA PHE A 396 -13.52 0.85 -2.97
C PHE A 396 -14.48 0.85 -1.77
N GLU A 397 -14.03 0.34 -0.61
CA GLU A 397 -14.78 0.43 0.66
C GLU A 397 -15.13 1.88 1.00
N PHE A 398 -14.14 2.77 0.90
CA PHE A 398 -14.32 4.18 1.22
C PHE A 398 -15.30 4.89 0.28
N LEU A 399 -15.17 4.68 -1.02
CA LEU A 399 -16.05 5.27 -2.02
C LEU A 399 -17.48 4.76 -1.90
N ALA A 400 -17.67 3.46 -1.63
CA ALA A 400 -18.99 2.90 -1.38
C ALA A 400 -19.63 3.52 -0.14
N ALA A 401 -18.87 3.69 0.95
CA ALA A 401 -19.35 4.35 2.16
C ALA A 401 -19.75 5.82 1.91
N ILE A 402 -18.94 6.57 1.16
CA ILE A 402 -19.28 7.96 0.78
C ILE A 402 -20.56 7.97 -0.07
N TYR A 403 -20.65 7.10 -1.07
CA TYR A 403 -21.77 7.07 -1.99
C TYR A 403 -23.10 6.76 -1.30
N LEU A 404 -23.09 5.81 -0.36
CA LEU A 404 -24.27 5.52 0.48
C LEU A 404 -24.65 6.73 1.34
N CYS A 405 -23.66 7.43 1.94
CA CYS A 405 -23.93 8.66 2.70
C CYS A 405 -24.54 9.77 1.85
N GLN A 406 -24.14 9.89 0.58
CA GLN A 406 -24.65 10.94 -0.32
C GLN A 406 -26.10 10.70 -0.77
N ASN A 407 -26.52 9.44 -0.87
CA ASN A 407 -27.84 9.09 -1.43
C ASN A 407 -28.91 8.82 -0.36
N PHE A 408 -28.52 8.42 0.85
CA PHE A 408 -29.48 8.07 1.90
C PHE A 408 -29.41 8.99 3.12
N ASN A 409 -30.38 9.88 3.26
CA ASN A 409 -30.44 10.87 4.34
C ASN A 409 -30.59 10.25 5.75
N ASN A 410 -31.32 9.14 5.85
CA ASN A 410 -31.66 8.50 7.13
C ASN A 410 -30.78 7.28 7.47
N LEU A 411 -29.79 6.98 6.63
CA LEU A 411 -28.91 5.84 6.78
C LEU A 411 -27.68 6.21 7.62
N GLN A 412 -27.39 5.42 8.64
CA GLN A 412 -26.12 5.49 9.34
C GLN A 412 -25.15 4.51 8.69
N VAL A 413 -24.09 5.04 8.08
CA VAL A 413 -23.06 4.27 7.38
C VAL A 413 -21.81 4.21 8.25
N LEU A 414 -21.50 3.02 8.77
CA LEU A 414 -20.36 2.73 9.63
C LEU A 414 -19.34 1.86 8.87
N PRO A 415 -18.33 2.48 8.22
CA PRO A 415 -17.24 1.71 7.65
C PRO A 415 -16.30 1.16 8.73
N ASN A 416 -15.84 -0.08 8.53
CA ASN A 416 -14.97 -0.80 9.45
C ASN A 416 -13.47 -0.65 9.13
N TYR A 417 -13.10 -0.03 8.01
CA TYR A 417 -11.72 0.37 7.77
C TYR A 417 -11.16 1.22 8.92
N LYS A 418 -9.87 1.13 9.20
CA LYS A 418 -9.16 2.06 10.09
C LYS A 418 -8.82 3.33 9.34
N CYS A 419 -8.83 4.46 10.04
CA CYS A 419 -8.54 5.76 9.46
C CYS A 419 -7.54 6.55 10.32
N ASP A 420 -6.93 7.56 9.72
CA ASP A 420 -6.14 8.55 10.43
C ASP A 420 -7.05 9.57 11.16
N ASP A 421 -6.43 10.57 11.79
CA ASP A 421 -7.12 11.67 12.49
C ASP A 421 -7.99 12.56 11.59
N GLU A 422 -7.83 12.48 10.26
CA GLU A 422 -8.65 13.19 9.27
C GLU A 422 -9.79 12.32 8.72
N GLY A 423 -9.90 11.07 9.18
CA GLY A 423 -10.89 10.11 8.68
C GLY A 423 -10.52 9.51 7.32
N VAL A 424 -9.29 9.72 6.84
CA VAL A 424 -8.81 9.11 5.59
C VAL A 424 -8.46 7.65 5.87
N PRO A 425 -8.96 6.69 5.08
CA PRO A 425 -8.65 5.29 5.26
C PRO A 425 -7.14 5.00 5.22
N THR A 426 -6.67 4.23 6.19
CA THR A 426 -5.28 3.74 6.27
C THR A 426 -5.19 2.25 6.07
N PHE A 427 -6.16 1.50 6.62
CA PHE A 427 -6.17 0.03 6.60
C PHE A 427 -7.60 -0.51 6.48
N THR A 428 -7.78 -1.68 5.86
CA THR A 428 -9.07 -2.39 5.74
C THR A 428 -9.59 -2.87 7.09
N ALA A 429 -10.82 -3.39 7.10
CA ALA A 429 -11.40 -4.00 8.29
C ALA A 429 -10.56 -5.20 8.77
N SER A 430 -10.61 -5.47 10.08
CA SER A 430 -10.04 -6.71 10.61
C SER A 430 -10.91 -7.89 10.15
N GLY A 431 -10.29 -9.04 9.85
CA GLY A 431 -11.01 -10.21 9.39
C GLY A 431 -12.14 -10.63 10.33
N GLY A 432 -13.25 -11.13 9.77
CA GLY A 432 -14.44 -11.51 10.54
C GLY A 432 -15.46 -10.39 10.74
N VAL A 433 -15.27 -9.23 10.10
CA VAL A 433 -16.18 -8.08 10.14
C VAL A 433 -16.45 -7.64 8.72
N ALA A 434 -17.69 -7.24 8.42
CA ALA A 434 -18.07 -6.67 7.13
C ALA A 434 -17.34 -5.36 6.83
N ASP A 435 -17.21 -4.98 5.57
CA ASP A 435 -16.56 -3.71 5.19
C ASP A 435 -17.33 -2.50 5.73
N ILE A 436 -18.66 -2.51 5.59
CA ILE A 436 -19.54 -1.41 6.00
C ILE A 436 -20.78 -1.99 6.69
N LEU A 437 -21.09 -1.46 7.86
CA LEU A 437 -22.40 -1.64 8.50
C LEU A 437 -23.29 -0.44 8.17
N ALA A 438 -24.39 -0.68 7.47
CA ALA A 438 -25.35 0.34 7.06
C ALA A 438 -26.71 0.05 7.70
N TYR A 439 -27.20 0.96 8.54
CA TYR A 439 -28.45 0.74 9.27
C TYR A 439 -29.30 2.00 9.39
N ASP A 440 -30.61 1.80 9.39
CA ASP A 440 -31.62 2.82 9.64
C ASP A 440 -32.60 2.31 10.72
N LYS A 441 -33.84 2.82 10.75
CA LYS A 441 -34.86 2.39 11.71
C LYS A 441 -35.36 0.97 11.46
N GLU A 442 -35.41 0.55 10.20
CA GLU A 442 -36.05 -0.69 9.75
C GLU A 442 -35.03 -1.79 9.42
N THR A 443 -33.81 -1.40 9.06
CA THR A 443 -32.80 -2.28 8.45
C THR A 443 -31.44 -2.17 9.15
N GLU A 444 -30.73 -3.29 9.20
CA GLU A 444 -29.33 -3.41 9.59
C GLU A 444 -28.61 -4.32 8.59
N SER A 445 -27.97 -3.71 7.60
CA SER A 445 -27.37 -4.42 6.46
C SER A 445 -25.85 -4.33 6.47
N TYR A 446 -25.20 -5.37 5.95
CA TYR A 446 -23.79 -5.33 5.61
C TYR A 446 -23.62 -4.97 4.15
N VAL A 447 -22.64 -4.12 3.84
CA VAL A 447 -22.21 -3.84 2.48
C VAL A 447 -20.75 -4.28 2.37
N GLU A 448 -20.50 -5.18 1.43
CA GLU A 448 -19.25 -5.92 1.24
C GLU A 448 -18.80 -5.69 -0.19
N VAL A 449 -17.56 -5.23 -0.39
CA VAL A 449 -17.06 -4.82 -1.70
C VAL A 449 -15.81 -5.59 -2.09
N SER A 450 -15.76 -6.07 -3.32
CA SER A 450 -14.61 -6.85 -3.79
C SER A 450 -14.19 -6.47 -5.20
N LEU A 451 -12.87 -6.45 -5.44
CA LEU A 451 -12.30 -6.26 -6.77
C LEU A 451 -12.07 -7.58 -7.53
N ILE A 452 -12.37 -8.73 -6.91
CA ILE A 452 -12.32 -10.04 -7.58
C ILE A 452 -13.38 -10.06 -8.69
N ARG A 453 -13.06 -10.71 -9.83
CA ARG A 453 -13.94 -10.79 -11.02
C ARG A 453 -14.14 -12.20 -11.55
N ASP A 454 -13.40 -13.16 -10.99
CA ASP A 454 -13.37 -14.54 -11.45
C ASP A 454 -14.15 -15.43 -10.48
N ARG A 455 -14.26 -16.74 -10.78
CA ARG A 455 -14.99 -17.73 -9.97
C ARG A 455 -14.60 -17.76 -8.48
N THR A 456 -13.43 -17.23 -8.10
CA THR A 456 -13.00 -17.20 -6.70
C THR A 456 -13.82 -16.23 -5.85
N GLN A 457 -14.67 -15.38 -6.45
CA GLN A 457 -15.66 -14.59 -5.71
C GLN A 457 -16.51 -15.47 -4.79
N THR A 458 -16.93 -16.65 -5.26
CA THR A 458 -17.78 -17.55 -4.47
C THR A 458 -17.09 -18.00 -3.19
N THR A 459 -15.87 -18.52 -3.31
CA THR A 459 -15.14 -19.08 -2.16
C THR A 459 -14.61 -17.99 -1.23
N ASN A 460 -14.12 -16.89 -1.80
CA ASN A 460 -13.40 -15.87 -1.05
C ASN A 460 -14.31 -14.77 -0.49
N GLU A 461 -15.49 -14.55 -1.08
CA GLU A 461 -16.40 -13.47 -0.66
C GLU A 461 -17.73 -14.03 -0.19
N ILE A 462 -18.44 -14.81 -1.02
CA ILE A 462 -19.82 -15.21 -0.71
C ILE A 462 -19.91 -16.12 0.52
N MET A 463 -19.00 -17.08 0.67
CA MET A 463 -19.00 -17.98 1.84
C MET A 463 -18.72 -17.21 3.15
N PRO A 464 -17.69 -16.34 3.24
CA PRO A 464 -17.52 -15.45 4.39
C PRO A 464 -18.71 -14.53 4.66
N ILE A 465 -19.28 -13.89 3.62
CA ILE A 465 -20.42 -12.97 3.76
C ILE A 465 -21.63 -13.70 4.37
N ALA A 466 -21.94 -14.90 3.89
CA ALA A 466 -23.02 -15.72 4.44
C ALA A 466 -22.78 -16.04 5.93
N ARG A 467 -21.53 -16.37 6.30
CA ARG A 467 -21.16 -16.62 7.70
C ARG A 467 -21.34 -15.39 8.57
N HIS A 468 -20.84 -14.23 8.13
CA HIS A 468 -20.97 -12.98 8.86
C HIS A 468 -22.43 -12.58 9.06
N LEU A 469 -23.26 -12.72 8.01
CA LEU A 469 -24.68 -12.40 8.08
C LEU A 469 -25.42 -13.32 9.06
N ARG A 470 -25.17 -14.64 8.99
CA ARG A 470 -25.74 -15.63 9.91
C ARG A 470 -25.38 -15.31 11.37
N GLU A 471 -24.11 -15.00 11.61
CA GLU A 471 -23.66 -14.61 12.94
C GLU A 471 -24.32 -13.32 13.43
N ASN A 472 -24.51 -12.33 12.55
CA ASN A 472 -25.19 -11.09 12.92
C ASN A 472 -26.64 -11.33 13.30
N ILE A 473 -27.36 -12.13 12.50
CA ILE A 473 -28.76 -12.50 12.78
C ILE A 473 -28.85 -13.23 14.13
N ASN A 474 -27.98 -14.20 14.38
CA ASN A 474 -27.99 -15.00 15.60
C ASN A 474 -27.61 -14.20 16.86
N LYS A 475 -26.73 -13.20 16.73
CA LYS A 475 -26.28 -12.37 17.86
C LYS A 475 -27.16 -11.14 18.09
N SER A 476 -27.99 -10.78 17.13
CA SER A 476 -28.84 -9.59 17.19
C SER A 476 -30.02 -9.77 18.15
N ASN A 477 -30.30 -8.72 18.91
CA ASN A 477 -31.48 -8.60 19.78
C ASN A 477 -32.55 -7.65 19.22
N ASN A 478 -32.40 -7.19 17.98
CA ASN A 478 -33.35 -6.28 17.31
C ASN A 478 -34.09 -6.97 16.16
N ASN A 479 -35.31 -6.48 15.88
CA ASN A 479 -36.19 -6.98 14.81
C ASN A 479 -35.96 -6.30 13.45
N LYS A 480 -34.83 -5.61 13.27
CA LYS A 480 -34.52 -4.98 11.97
C LYS A 480 -34.26 -6.05 10.91
N ALA A 481 -34.69 -5.77 9.68
CA ALA A 481 -34.36 -6.58 8.53
C ALA A 481 -32.83 -6.64 8.35
N LYS A 482 -32.30 -7.82 8.07
CA LYS A 482 -30.85 -8.05 7.92
C LYS A 482 -30.58 -8.76 6.61
N PHE A 483 -29.70 -8.18 5.82
CA PHE A 483 -29.20 -8.75 4.58
C PHE A 483 -27.78 -8.26 4.33
N SER A 484 -27.08 -8.91 3.41
CA SER A 484 -25.79 -8.47 2.91
C SER A 484 -25.90 -8.01 1.47
N LEU A 485 -25.21 -6.93 1.13
CA LEU A 485 -25.08 -6.38 -0.21
C LEU A 485 -23.65 -6.61 -0.69
N PHE A 486 -23.48 -7.46 -1.70
CA PHE A 486 -22.18 -7.71 -2.33
C PHE A 486 -22.02 -6.87 -3.60
N VAL A 487 -20.98 -6.05 -3.66
CA VAL A 487 -20.70 -5.20 -4.83
C VAL A 487 -19.33 -5.51 -5.42
N ALA A 488 -19.26 -5.73 -6.73
CA ALA A 488 -18.01 -6.02 -7.42
C ALA A 488 -17.97 -5.39 -8.83
N PRO A 489 -16.81 -5.32 -9.50
CA PRO A 489 -16.75 -4.86 -10.89
C PRO A 489 -17.64 -5.67 -11.84
N ILE A 490 -17.72 -6.99 -11.62
CA ILE A 490 -18.50 -7.96 -12.37
C ILE A 490 -18.96 -9.03 -11.38
N ILE A 491 -20.18 -9.54 -11.52
CA ILE A 491 -20.68 -10.66 -10.72
C ILE A 491 -20.56 -11.95 -11.53
N HIS A 492 -19.77 -12.90 -11.05
CA HIS A 492 -19.63 -14.22 -11.68
C HIS A 492 -20.93 -15.04 -11.55
N ASP A 493 -21.27 -15.87 -12.52
CA ASP A 493 -22.53 -16.63 -12.51
C ASP A 493 -22.63 -17.62 -11.33
N ASP A 494 -21.49 -18.15 -10.87
CA ASP A 494 -21.46 -18.96 -9.65
C ASP A 494 -21.96 -18.17 -8.43
N VAL A 495 -21.62 -16.88 -8.29
CA VAL A 495 -22.13 -16.04 -7.20
C VAL A 495 -23.66 -16.03 -7.22
N LYS A 496 -24.26 -15.81 -8.40
CA LYS A 496 -25.72 -15.80 -8.57
C LYS A 496 -26.36 -17.13 -8.18
N ARG A 497 -25.74 -18.25 -8.55
CA ARG A 497 -26.23 -19.59 -8.20
C ARG A 497 -26.13 -19.85 -6.69
N TYR A 498 -24.99 -19.51 -6.08
CA TYR A 498 -24.75 -19.80 -4.67
C TYR A 498 -25.56 -18.91 -3.73
N THR A 499 -25.77 -17.63 -4.04
CA THR A 499 -26.65 -16.77 -3.23
C THR A 499 -28.10 -17.26 -3.25
N ARG A 500 -28.60 -17.77 -4.40
CA ARG A 500 -29.91 -18.44 -4.48
C ARG A 500 -29.97 -19.69 -3.60
N LEU A 501 -28.94 -20.53 -3.61
CA LEU A 501 -28.88 -21.72 -2.76
C LEU A 501 -28.84 -21.36 -1.28
N ILE A 502 -28.02 -20.39 -0.88
CA ILE A 502 -27.92 -19.88 0.49
C ILE A 502 -29.28 -19.35 0.96
N LYS A 503 -30.02 -18.64 0.10
CA LYS A 503 -31.37 -18.19 0.45
C LYS A 503 -32.34 -19.34 0.70
N LEU A 504 -32.27 -20.41 -0.11
CA LEU A 504 -33.16 -21.57 0.02
C LEU A 504 -32.81 -22.45 1.24
N ASP A 505 -31.52 -22.71 1.45
CA ASP A 505 -31.03 -23.62 2.49
C ASP A 505 -31.01 -22.95 3.87
N GLU A 506 -30.62 -21.67 3.91
CA GLU A 506 -30.33 -20.98 5.16
C GLU A 506 -31.22 -19.76 5.43
N SER A 507 -32.11 -19.42 4.51
CA SER A 507 -32.96 -18.22 4.59
C SER A 507 -32.19 -16.89 4.69
N LEU A 508 -30.91 -16.87 4.31
CA LEU A 508 -30.08 -15.66 4.33
C LEU A 508 -30.23 -14.85 3.04
N ASP A 509 -30.41 -13.54 3.18
CA ASP A 509 -30.53 -12.60 2.06
C ASP A 509 -29.17 -11.98 1.70
N ILE A 510 -28.67 -12.32 0.51
CA ILE A 510 -27.45 -11.76 -0.06
C ILE A 510 -27.77 -11.19 -1.44
N ALA A 511 -28.01 -9.88 -1.49
CA ALA A 511 -28.13 -9.14 -2.74
C ALA A 511 -26.76 -8.93 -3.36
N TYR A 512 -26.69 -8.87 -4.69
CA TYR A 512 -25.45 -8.66 -5.41
C TYR A 512 -25.65 -7.70 -6.58
N TYR A 513 -24.66 -6.85 -6.82
CA TYR A 513 -24.66 -5.93 -7.96
C TYR A 513 -23.27 -5.79 -8.55
N ASN A 514 -23.19 -5.74 -9.87
CA ASN A 514 -22.02 -5.16 -10.49
C ASN A 514 -21.98 -3.64 -10.21
N ILE A 515 -20.84 -3.00 -10.45
CA ILE A 515 -20.66 -1.59 -10.05
C ILE A 515 -21.64 -0.62 -10.72
N ASP A 516 -22.04 -0.86 -11.97
CA ASP A 516 -22.98 0.00 -12.69
C ASP A 516 -24.41 -0.20 -12.17
N GLU A 517 -24.80 -1.46 -11.91
CA GLU A 517 -26.09 -1.80 -11.28
C GLU A 517 -26.19 -1.20 -9.88
N PHE A 518 -25.13 -1.28 -9.06
CA PHE A 518 -25.09 -0.69 -7.72
C PHE A 518 -25.29 0.82 -7.77
N VAL A 519 -24.59 1.51 -8.69
CA VAL A 519 -24.72 2.95 -8.86
C VAL A 519 -26.15 3.33 -9.22
N SER A 520 -26.76 2.68 -10.20
CA SER A 520 -28.16 2.95 -10.61
C SER A 520 -29.13 2.65 -9.49
N LYS A 521 -29.04 1.45 -8.90
CA LYS A 521 -30.00 0.99 -7.89
C LYS A 521 -30.00 1.89 -6.66
N VAL A 522 -28.83 2.38 -6.22
CA VAL A 522 -28.75 3.34 -5.11
C VAL A 522 -29.41 4.68 -5.45
N GLN A 523 -29.30 5.17 -6.69
CA GLN A 523 -29.98 6.43 -7.09
C GLN A 523 -31.49 6.27 -7.17
N ASP A 524 -31.96 5.11 -7.59
CA ASP A 524 -33.37 4.80 -7.75
C ASP A 524 -34.06 4.41 -6.43
N SER A 525 -33.29 4.29 -5.33
CA SER A 525 -33.78 3.83 -4.03
C SER A 525 -33.90 4.98 -3.02
N LEU A 526 -34.98 4.98 -2.25
CA LEU A 526 -35.19 5.91 -1.13
C LEU A 526 -34.68 5.34 0.21
N LYS A 527 -34.62 4.02 0.32
CA LYS A 527 -34.18 3.30 1.52
C LYS A 527 -33.21 2.18 1.15
N ILE A 528 -32.29 1.85 2.06
CA ILE A 528 -31.33 0.76 1.81
C ILE A 528 -32.01 -0.60 1.66
N ALA A 529 -33.18 -0.81 2.29
CA ALA A 529 -33.96 -2.04 2.16
C ALA A 529 -34.33 -2.37 0.70
N GLU A 530 -34.46 -1.37 -0.16
CA GLU A 530 -34.79 -1.53 -1.58
C GLU A 530 -33.61 -2.08 -2.40
N LEU A 531 -32.40 -2.09 -1.81
CA LEU A 531 -31.23 -2.79 -2.36
C LEU A 531 -31.28 -4.31 -2.10
N ASN A 532 -32.21 -4.79 -1.28
CA ASN A 532 -32.41 -6.22 -1.01
C ASN A 532 -33.36 -6.89 -2.03
N GLU A 533 -33.31 -6.45 -3.29
CA GLU A 533 -34.08 -7.08 -4.36
C GLU A 533 -33.28 -8.24 -4.94
N ILE A 534 -33.71 -9.46 -4.64
CA ILE A 534 -33.17 -10.66 -5.29
C ILE A 534 -33.62 -10.63 -6.75
N VAL A 535 -32.67 -10.39 -7.67
CA VAL A 535 -32.89 -10.61 -9.10
C VAL A 535 -33.04 -12.12 -9.33
N LEU A 536 -34.25 -12.61 -9.12
CA LEU A 536 -34.70 -13.89 -9.64
C LEU A 536 -34.90 -13.72 -11.15
N ASP A 537 -33.80 -13.58 -11.89
CA ASP A 537 -33.83 -13.85 -13.33
C ASP A 537 -34.36 -15.28 -13.49
N ARG A 538 -35.59 -15.35 -14.02
CA ARG A 538 -36.36 -16.57 -14.30
C ARG A 538 -35.65 -17.46 -15.29
#